data_AF-A0A4Y2B2S0-F1
#
_entry.id   AF-A0A4Y2B2S0-F1
#
_cell.length_a   1.000
_cell.length_b   1.000
_cell.length_c   1.000
_cell.angle_alpha   90.00
_cell.angle_beta   90.00
_cell.angle_gamma   90.00
#
_symmetry.space_group_name_H-M   'P 1'
#
loop_
_entity.id
_entity.type
_entity.pdbx_description
1 polymer ?
#
loop_
_entity_poly.entity_id
_entity_poly.type
_entity_poly.pdbx_seq_one_letter_code
_entity_poly.pdbx_strand_id
1 'polypeptide(L)'
;MKLFTKDFQPFRIVEDEGFRAFVQVLNPSSALPSRKTFAQTFLPAAYEEAMHKLKEVYSGSEIGSVTLTTDCWTSSNGDSFMAVTSHYLNFGMELNSNFLECFLFTESHTSENLATELKKVADEWNIKDKIALCVSDIAANITKAIKEILQ
;
A
#
# COMPACT_ATOMS: atom_id res chain seq x y z
N MET A 1 -3.15 -3.67 17.32
CA MET A 1 -2.66 -3.19 16.01
C MET A 1 -2.92 -1.71 15.75
N LYS A 2 -4.08 -1.13 16.11
CA LYS A 2 -4.40 0.29 15.81
C LYS A 2 -3.32 1.30 16.23
N LEU A 3 -2.68 1.13 17.39
CA LEU A 3 -1.56 1.97 17.83
C LEU A 3 -0.44 2.09 16.77
N PHE A 4 -0.18 1.01 16.04
CA PHE A 4 0.89 0.95 15.03
C PHE A 4 0.40 1.28 13.63
N THR A 5 -0.83 0.87 13.28
CA THR A 5 -1.35 1.02 11.92
C THR A 5 -2.14 2.30 11.67
N LYS A 6 -2.67 2.92 12.74
CA LYS A 6 -3.41 4.18 12.68
C LYS A 6 -2.59 5.35 13.18
N ASP A 7 -1.90 5.15 14.31
CA ASP A 7 -1.14 6.23 14.96
C ASP A 7 0.36 6.18 14.62
N PHE A 8 0.76 5.26 13.73
CA PHE A 8 2.13 5.06 13.22
C PHE A 8 3.21 5.02 14.31
N GLN A 9 2.86 4.55 15.51
CA GLN A 9 3.84 4.45 16.59
C GLN A 9 4.90 3.40 16.24
N PRO A 10 6.17 3.63 16.62
CA PRO A 10 7.18 2.61 16.46
C PRO A 10 6.86 1.41 17.36
N PHE A 11 7.04 0.20 16.85
CA PHE A 11 6.86 -1.02 17.66
C PHE A 11 7.69 -1.04 18.95
N ARG A 12 8.77 -0.23 19.03
CA ARG A 12 9.62 -0.09 20.20
C ARG A 12 8.87 0.44 21.42
N ILE A 13 7.76 1.18 21.25
CA ILE A 13 7.01 1.75 22.38
C ILE A 13 6.56 0.70 23.41
N VAL A 14 6.36 -0.56 22.99
CA VAL A 14 5.98 -1.68 23.88
C VAL A 14 7.12 -2.14 24.80
N GLU A 15 8.32 -1.62 24.60
CA GLU A 15 9.52 -1.86 25.41
C GLU A 15 9.81 -0.68 26.36
N ASP A 16 9.13 0.46 26.18
CA ASP A 16 9.32 1.64 27.01
C ASP A 16 8.71 1.45 28.41
N GLU A 17 9.46 1.78 29.45
CA GLU A 17 9.07 1.54 30.85
C GLU A 17 7.77 2.26 31.23
N GLY A 18 7.63 3.53 30.84
CA GLY A 18 6.43 4.32 31.14
C GLY A 18 5.18 3.77 30.46
N PHE A 19 5.30 3.31 29.20
CA PHE A 19 4.18 2.70 28.49
C PHE A 19 3.78 1.35 29.11
N ARG A 20 4.77 0.54 29.51
CA ARG A 20 4.51 -0.72 30.24
C ARG A 20 3.81 -0.49 31.57
N ALA A 21 4.29 0.48 32.36
CA ALA A 21 3.66 0.85 33.63
C ALA A 21 2.21 1.31 33.41
N PHE A 22 1.97 2.15 32.39
CA PHE A 22 0.62 2.58 32.02
C PHE A 22 -0.30 1.40 31.65
N VAL A 23 0.17 0.47 30.81
CA VAL A 23 -0.63 -0.72 30.43
C VAL A 23 -0.89 -1.62 31.63
N GLN A 24 0.07 -1.79 32.54
CA GLN A 24 -0.11 -2.57 33.76
C GLN A 24 -1.14 -1.95 34.72
N VAL A 25 -1.23 -0.62 34.81
CA VAL A 25 -2.28 0.06 35.58
C VAL A 25 -3.67 -0.26 35.00
N LEU A 26 -3.79 -0.30 33.67
CA LEU A 26 -5.06 -0.61 32.99
C LEU A 26 -5.41 -2.10 33.04
N ASN A 27 -4.42 -2.98 32.92
CA ASN A 27 -4.59 -4.42 32.97
C ASN A 27 -3.33 -5.10 33.57
N PRO A 28 -3.32 -5.36 34.89
CA PRO A 28 -2.16 -5.90 35.60
C PRO A 28 -1.70 -7.28 35.10
N SER A 29 -2.62 -8.08 34.55
CA SER A 29 -2.33 -9.41 34.03
C SER A 29 -1.84 -9.41 32.57
N SER A 30 -1.77 -8.24 31.93
CA SER A 30 -1.38 -8.14 30.53
C SER A 30 0.12 -8.29 30.36
N ALA A 31 0.54 -9.32 29.63
CA ALA A 31 1.88 -9.41 29.07
C ALA A 31 1.89 -8.75 27.69
N LEU A 32 2.55 -7.59 27.58
CA LEU A 32 2.74 -6.95 26.27
C LEU A 32 3.62 -7.82 25.37
N PRO A 33 3.19 -8.11 24.13
CA PRO A 33 4.03 -8.77 23.15
C PRO A 33 5.30 -7.97 22.86
N SER A 34 6.38 -8.66 22.47
CA SER A 34 7.63 -7.99 22.12
C SER A 34 7.51 -7.19 20.82
N ARG A 35 8.41 -6.21 20.62
CA ARG A 35 8.56 -5.51 19.35
C ARG A 35 8.70 -6.49 18.17
N LYS A 36 9.45 -7.58 18.35
CA LYS A 36 9.63 -8.60 17.30
C LYS A 36 8.33 -9.32 16.98
N THR A 37 7.55 -9.67 18.00
CA THR A 37 6.23 -10.30 17.81
C THR A 37 5.29 -9.41 17.01
N PHE A 38 5.26 -8.10 17.28
CA PHE A 38 4.50 -7.16 16.46
C PHE A 38 5.00 -7.11 15.02
N ALA A 39 6.31 -6.97 14.81
CA ALA A 39 6.90 -6.80 13.48
C ALA A 39 6.84 -8.07 12.61
N GLN A 40 7.03 -9.26 13.21
CA GLN A 40 7.23 -10.51 12.49
C GLN A 40 6.01 -11.44 12.49
N THR A 41 5.00 -11.15 13.32
CA THR A 41 3.80 -11.99 13.43
C THR A 41 2.54 -11.18 13.20
N PHE A 42 2.31 -10.14 14.01
CA PHE A 42 1.04 -9.42 13.94
C PHE A 42 0.92 -8.48 12.75
N LEU A 43 2.00 -7.81 12.35
CA LEU A 43 1.98 -6.95 11.17
C LEU A 43 1.78 -7.74 9.88
N PRO A 44 2.52 -8.83 9.59
CA PRO A 44 2.27 -9.66 8.40
C PRO A 44 0.85 -10.21 8.35
N ALA A 45 0.34 -10.75 9.46
CA ALA A 45 -1.03 -11.27 9.51
C ALA A 45 -2.08 -10.18 9.25
N ALA A 46 -1.90 -8.98 9.83
CA ALA A 46 -2.80 -7.85 9.59
C ALA A 46 -2.75 -7.36 8.14
N TYR A 47 -1.56 -7.40 7.52
CA TYR A 47 -1.38 -7.07 6.10
C TYR A 47 -2.08 -8.09 5.20
N GLU A 48 -1.88 -9.38 5.44
CA GLU A 48 -2.54 -10.45 4.66
C GLU A 48 -4.06 -10.36 4.75
N GLU A 49 -4.60 -10.11 5.95
CA GLU A 49 -6.04 -9.90 6.15
C GLU A 49 -6.56 -8.69 5.36
N ALA A 50 -5.85 -7.55 5.42
CA ALA A 50 -6.22 -6.34 4.69
C ALA A 50 -6.14 -6.52 3.17
N MET A 51 -5.07 -7.16 2.69
CA MET A 51 -4.87 -7.49 1.28
C MET A 51 -5.98 -8.40 0.76
N HIS A 52 -6.33 -9.46 1.51
CA HIS A 52 -7.40 -10.39 1.13
C HIS A 52 -8.74 -9.66 0.99
N LYS A 53 -9.12 -8.87 2.00
CA LYS A 53 -10.36 -8.08 1.97
C LYS A 53 -10.41 -7.13 0.77
N LEU A 54 -9.31 -6.45 0.46
CA LEU A 54 -9.26 -5.53 -0.66
C LEU A 54 -9.31 -6.27 -2.01
N LYS A 55 -8.70 -7.46 -2.12
CA LYS A 55 -8.82 -8.33 -3.30
C LYS A 55 -10.25 -8.83 -3.52
N GLU A 56 -10.98 -9.17 -2.45
CA GLU A 56 -12.40 -9.54 -2.53
C GLU A 56 -13.23 -8.36 -3.07
N VAL A 57 -12.97 -7.15 -2.58
CA VAL A 57 -13.60 -5.92 -3.07
C VAL A 57 -13.33 -5.70 -4.57
N TYR A 58 -12.08 -5.85 -5.02
CA TYR A 58 -11.75 -5.76 -6.45
C TYR A 58 -12.34 -6.88 -7.30
N SER A 59 -12.54 -8.07 -6.74
CA SER A 59 -13.20 -9.19 -7.42
C SER A 59 -14.72 -8.99 -7.51
N GLY A 60 -15.28 -8.14 -6.66
CA GLY A 60 -16.68 -7.78 -6.63
C GLY A 60 -17.15 -7.05 -7.89
N SER A 61 -18.46 -7.12 -8.14
CA SER A 61 -19.14 -6.37 -9.20
C SER A 61 -19.39 -4.90 -8.84
N GLU A 62 -19.08 -4.50 -7.60
CA GLU A 62 -19.30 -3.13 -7.12
C GLU A 62 -18.33 -2.12 -7.75
N ILE A 63 -17.20 -2.60 -8.26
CA ILE A 63 -16.16 -1.78 -8.87
C ILE A 63 -16.17 -2.01 -10.38
N GLY A 64 -16.78 -1.07 -11.09
CA GLY A 64 -16.82 -1.05 -12.55
C GLY A 64 -15.59 -0.40 -13.21
N SER A 65 -14.89 0.50 -12.50
CA SER A 65 -13.66 1.12 -13.00
C SER A 65 -12.76 1.57 -11.85
N VAL A 66 -11.46 1.62 -12.12
CA VAL A 66 -10.41 2.07 -11.21
C VAL A 66 -9.56 3.12 -11.90
N THR A 67 -9.22 4.18 -11.18
CA THR A 67 -8.16 5.12 -11.55
C THR A 67 -6.92 4.82 -10.74
N LEU A 68 -5.76 4.73 -11.38
CA LEU A 68 -4.48 4.64 -10.70
C LEU A 68 -3.84 6.02 -10.56
N THR A 69 -3.15 6.24 -9.45
CA THR A 69 -2.12 7.28 -9.36
C THR A 69 -0.79 6.62 -9.10
N THR A 70 0.26 7.08 -9.76
CA THR A 70 1.62 6.61 -9.52
C THR A 70 2.56 7.77 -9.28
N ASP A 71 3.46 7.59 -8.33
CA ASP A 71 4.50 8.56 -8.01
C ASP A 71 5.86 7.86 -8.04
N CYS A 72 6.84 8.49 -8.68
CA CYS A 72 8.21 8.01 -8.78
C CYS A 72 9.13 9.07 -8.18
N TRP A 73 9.92 8.66 -7.20
CA TRP A 73 10.88 9.56 -6.58
C TRP A 73 12.19 8.86 -6.30
N THR A 74 13.26 9.64 -6.23
CA THR A 74 14.55 9.21 -5.70
C THR A 74 14.67 9.72 -4.28
N SER A 75 14.89 8.80 -3.33
CA SER A 75 15.13 9.13 -1.94
C SER A 75 16.43 9.91 -1.75
N SER A 76 16.60 10.52 -0.57
CA SER A 76 17.84 11.20 -0.20
C SER A 76 19.08 10.31 -0.25
N ASN A 77 18.90 8.99 -0.19
CA ASN A 77 19.97 8.01 -0.22
C ASN A 77 20.32 7.53 -1.64
N GLY A 78 19.64 8.06 -2.66
CA GLY A 78 19.85 7.70 -4.06
C GLY A 78 19.00 6.52 -4.54
N ASP A 79 18.23 5.89 -3.67
CA ASP A 79 17.32 4.80 -4.02
C ASP A 79 16.07 5.33 -4.71
N SER A 80 15.73 4.79 -5.87
CA SER A 80 14.50 5.11 -6.60
C SER A 80 13.34 4.24 -6.12
N PHE A 81 12.15 4.83 -6.05
CA PHE A 81 10.92 4.16 -5.66
C PHE A 81 9.79 4.46 -6.65
N MET A 82 8.85 3.53 -6.73
CA MET A 82 7.54 3.75 -7.35
C MET A 82 6.47 3.37 -6.34
N ALA A 83 5.50 4.27 -6.14
CA ALA A 83 4.26 3.97 -5.43
C ALA A 83 3.09 3.90 -6.41
N VAL A 84 2.13 3.04 -6.11
CA VAL A 84 0.87 2.90 -6.87
C VAL A 84 -0.30 2.94 -5.89
N THR A 85 -1.24 3.83 -6.14
CA THR A 85 -2.50 3.94 -5.40
C THR A 85 -3.65 3.81 -6.39
N SER A 86 -4.72 3.19 -5.94
CA SER A 86 -5.94 2.99 -6.72
C SER A 86 -7.09 3.78 -6.11
N HIS A 87 -7.96 4.25 -6.98
CA HIS A 87 -9.11 5.07 -6.65
C HIS A 87 -10.35 4.55 -7.37
N TYR A 88 -11.45 4.39 -6.65
CA TYR A 88 -12.74 4.04 -7.23
C TYR A 88 -13.89 4.66 -6.44
N LEU A 89 -15.06 4.73 -7.08
CA LEU A 89 -16.31 5.08 -6.42
C LEU A 89 -17.07 3.79 -6.13
N ASN A 90 -17.53 3.61 -4.89
CA ASN A 90 -18.46 2.52 -4.56
C ASN A 90 -19.90 2.88 -5.00
N PHE A 91 -20.86 1.97 -4.81
CA PHE A 91 -22.27 2.24 -5.14
C PHE A 91 -22.88 3.43 -4.39
N GLY A 92 -22.33 3.79 -3.23
CA GLY A 92 -22.71 4.97 -2.46
C GLY A 92 -22.14 6.28 -3.01
N MET A 93 -21.40 6.26 -4.14
CA MET A 93 -20.63 7.38 -4.68
C MET A 93 -19.55 7.89 -3.72
N GLU A 94 -19.03 7.03 -2.84
CA GLU A 94 -17.95 7.38 -1.94
C GLU A 94 -16.60 7.06 -2.60
N LEU A 95 -15.69 8.02 -2.55
CA LEU A 95 -14.32 7.84 -3.04
C LEU A 95 -13.55 6.93 -2.08
N ASN A 96 -13.06 5.82 -2.63
CA ASN A 96 -12.20 4.89 -1.94
C ASN A 96 -10.81 4.95 -2.57
N SER A 97 -9.81 5.23 -1.75
CA SER A 97 -8.41 5.34 -2.14
C SER A 97 -7.59 4.28 -1.41
N ASN A 98 -6.99 3.35 -2.14
CA ASN A 98 -6.24 2.24 -1.57
C ASN A 98 -4.82 2.24 -2.11
N PHE A 99 -3.87 2.38 -1.19
CA PHE A 99 -2.46 2.19 -1.49
C PHE A 99 -2.21 0.72 -1.80
N LEU A 100 -1.74 0.44 -3.01
CA LEU A 100 -1.56 -0.92 -3.50
C LEU A 100 -0.15 -1.42 -3.23
N GLU A 101 0.85 -0.62 -3.57
CA GLU A 101 2.24 -1.04 -3.46
C GLU A 101 3.21 0.15 -3.45
N CYS A 102 4.36 -0.03 -2.79
CA CYS A 102 5.55 0.78 -2.97
C CYS A 102 6.80 -0.09 -2.95
N PHE A 103 7.55 -0.08 -4.05
CA PHE A 103 8.74 -0.90 -4.21
C PHE A 103 9.95 -0.06 -4.61
N LEU A 104 11.12 -0.60 -4.27
CA LEU A 104 12.40 -0.12 -4.77
C LEU A 104 12.45 -0.37 -6.28
N PHE A 105 12.68 0.67 -7.05
CA PHE A 105 12.82 0.61 -8.50
C PHE A 105 14.31 0.55 -8.84
N THR A 106 14.84 -0.67 -8.97
CA THR A 106 16.27 -0.89 -9.23
C THR A 106 16.65 -0.78 -10.70
N GLU A 107 15.67 -0.85 -11.60
CA GLU A 107 15.88 -0.82 -13.03
C GLU A 107 16.05 0.62 -13.56
N SER A 108 16.50 0.73 -14.81
CA SER A 108 16.45 2.03 -15.50
C SER A 108 15.01 2.48 -15.67
N HIS A 109 14.72 3.77 -15.43
CA HIS A 109 13.38 4.37 -15.51
C HIS A 109 12.90 4.53 -16.97
N THR A 110 13.08 3.51 -17.81
CA THR A 110 12.54 3.47 -19.17
C THR A 110 11.02 3.29 -19.12
N SER A 111 10.32 3.72 -20.16
CA SER A 111 8.88 3.54 -20.28
C SER A 111 8.45 2.07 -20.15
N GLU A 112 9.24 1.17 -20.71
CA GLU A 112 8.98 -0.26 -20.79
C GLU A 112 9.09 -0.92 -19.41
N ASN A 113 10.09 -0.53 -18.62
CA ASN A 113 10.27 -1.04 -17.25
C ASN A 113 9.17 -0.53 -16.31
N LEU A 114 8.84 0.77 -16.41
CA LEU A 114 7.75 1.36 -15.63
C LEU A 114 6.40 0.71 -15.97
N ALA A 115 6.12 0.49 -17.26
CA ALA A 115 4.89 -0.19 -17.70
C ALA A 115 4.82 -1.63 -17.20
N THR A 116 5.96 -2.34 -17.19
CA THR A 116 6.05 -3.72 -16.69
C THR A 116 5.67 -3.78 -15.21
N GLU A 117 6.21 -2.90 -14.38
CA GLU A 117 5.88 -2.88 -12.96
C GLU A 117 4.43 -2.45 -12.70
N LEU A 118 3.90 -1.46 -13.43
CA LEU A 118 2.49 -1.08 -13.33
C LEU A 118 1.55 -2.23 -13.73
N LYS A 119 1.90 -3.00 -14.78
CA LYS A 119 1.13 -4.19 -15.20
C LYS A 119 1.19 -5.27 -14.12
N LYS A 120 2.35 -5.51 -13.53
CA LYS A 120 2.52 -6.47 -12.44
C LYS A 120 1.63 -6.11 -11.24
N VAL A 121 1.64 -4.84 -10.80
CA VAL A 121 0.73 -4.38 -9.73
C VAL A 121 -0.73 -4.59 -10.14
N ALA A 122 -1.11 -4.23 -11.37
CA ALA A 122 -2.48 -4.41 -11.85
C ALA A 122 -2.93 -5.88 -11.87
N ASP A 123 -2.04 -6.80 -12.25
CA ASP A 123 -2.27 -8.24 -12.27
C ASP A 123 -2.37 -8.80 -10.84
N GLU A 124 -1.45 -8.43 -9.94
CA GLU A 124 -1.43 -8.89 -8.54
C GLU A 124 -2.73 -8.54 -7.78
N TRP A 125 -3.34 -7.40 -8.13
CA TRP A 125 -4.57 -6.91 -7.55
C TRP A 125 -5.84 -7.28 -8.37
N ASN A 126 -5.70 -7.98 -9.50
CA ASN A 126 -6.78 -8.36 -10.40
C ASN A 126 -7.62 -7.16 -10.88
N ILE A 127 -6.97 -6.02 -11.17
CA ILE A 127 -7.63 -4.78 -11.60
C ILE A 127 -7.30 -4.38 -13.03
N LYS A 128 -6.44 -5.12 -13.74
CA LYS A 128 -5.98 -4.79 -15.10
C LYS A 128 -7.11 -4.37 -16.05
N ASP A 129 -8.17 -5.17 -16.13
CA ASP A 129 -9.31 -4.91 -17.03
C ASP A 129 -10.27 -3.83 -16.52
N LYS A 130 -10.00 -3.28 -15.33
CA LYS A 130 -10.81 -2.23 -14.68
C LYS A 130 -10.13 -0.85 -14.73
N ILE A 131 -8.87 -0.77 -15.16
CA ILE A 131 -8.14 0.51 -15.19
C ILE A 131 -8.73 1.40 -16.29
N ALA A 132 -9.39 2.48 -15.89
CA ALA A 132 -9.95 3.47 -16.80
C ALA A 132 -9.01 4.66 -17.02
N LEU A 133 -8.18 4.97 -16.03
CA LEU A 133 -7.29 6.12 -16.04
C LEU A 133 -6.06 5.83 -15.18
N CYS A 134 -4.92 6.39 -15.54
CA CYS A 134 -3.75 6.46 -14.67
C CYS A 134 -3.21 7.90 -14.67
N VAL A 135 -2.85 8.40 -13.50
CA VAL A 135 -2.34 9.76 -13.26
C VAL A 135 -0.94 9.66 -12.68
N SER A 136 -0.01 10.44 -13.22
CA SER A 136 1.38 10.51 -12.76
C SER A 136 1.87 11.95 -12.74
N ASP A 137 3.15 12.14 -12.40
CA ASP A 137 3.88 13.34 -12.78
C ASP A 137 4.01 13.47 -14.32
N ILE A 138 4.53 14.61 -14.77
CA ILE A 138 4.64 14.96 -16.21
C ILE A 138 5.93 14.36 -16.81
N ALA A 139 6.60 13.41 -16.14
CA ALA A 139 7.82 12.82 -16.70
C ALA A 139 7.49 11.99 -17.96
N ALA A 140 8.35 12.13 -18.99
CA ALA A 140 8.08 11.57 -20.31
C ALA A 140 7.95 10.04 -20.30
N ASN A 141 8.80 9.36 -19.51
CA ASN A 141 8.84 7.91 -19.48
C ASN A 141 7.60 7.30 -18.82
N ILE A 142 7.14 7.86 -17.68
CA ILE A 142 5.91 7.37 -17.03
C ILE A 142 4.67 7.69 -17.87
N THR A 143 4.66 8.84 -18.55
CA THR A 143 3.57 9.20 -19.47
C THR A 143 3.46 8.19 -20.62
N LYS A 144 4.59 7.74 -21.18
CA LYS A 144 4.60 6.71 -22.22
C LYS A 144 4.22 5.34 -21.65
N ALA A 145 4.73 4.98 -20.47
CA ALA A 145 4.37 3.75 -19.77
C ALA A 145 2.86 3.63 -19.52
N ILE A 146 2.22 4.72 -19.08
CA ILE A 146 0.77 4.77 -18.85
C ILE A 146 -0.01 4.49 -20.13
N LYS A 147 0.43 5.03 -21.28
CA LYS A 147 -0.22 4.75 -22.56
C LYS A 147 -0.15 3.27 -22.94
N GLU A 148 0.87 2.54 -22.49
CA GLU A 148 1.03 1.11 -22.77
C GLU A 148 0.22 0.20 -21.84
N ILE A 149 -0.22 0.69 -20.67
CA ILE A 149 -1.08 -0.09 -19.75
C ILE A 149 -2.58 0.16 -20.00
N LEU A 150 -2.92 1.28 -20.65
CA LEU A 150 -4.30 1.65 -20.98
C LEU A 150 -4.75 1.17 -22.38
N GLN A 151 -3.84 0.55 -23.15
CA GLN A 151 -4.13 -0.09 -24.44
C GLN A 151 -4.42 -1.57 -24.25
#